data_AF-A0A434ABY8-F1
#
_entry.id   AF-A0A434ABY8-F1
#
_cell.length_a   1.000
_cell.length_b   1.000
_cell.length_c   1.000
_cell.angle_alpha   90.00
_cell.angle_beta   90.00
_cell.angle_gamma   90.00
#
_symmetry.space_group_name_H-M   'P 1'
#
loop_
_entity.id
_entity.type
_entity.pdbx_description
1 polymer ?
#
loop_
_entity_poly.entity_id
_entity_poly.type
_entity_poly.pdbx_seq_one_letter_code
_entity_poly.pdbx_strand_id
1 'polypeptide(L)'
;MVILVENKQYEPPFINAIIKNFDNGEIENAHKNKRWKYEMFAGSSVEQVIEGEIKDEFENEVFIKEKYKYLRYFVILDSDKTHLNMINNTVLKKIEFLERNGVNYHVLLKREKENYMPEKNLRNKNDSYFNCYLKKIKDTADRQRDFFDIEKGFNNKNKSDKVWKDKRKEEADFFEINNIKDEDWKILRKGANDQQTFKSTFSTEFNLVTKDDFEQVIKYQPFVKSKNDGIERNEFEHIVNEIKYLL
;
A
#
# COMPACT_ATOMS: atom_id res chain seq x y z
N MET A 1 -15.90 -6.38 -12.62
CA MET A 1 -15.13 -5.36 -11.87
C MET A 1 -13.66 -5.74 -11.89
N VAL A 2 -12.75 -4.76 -11.90
CA VAL A 2 -11.31 -4.98 -11.85
C VAL A 2 -10.74 -4.26 -10.63
N ILE A 3 -9.93 -4.95 -9.83
CA ILE A 3 -9.08 -4.32 -8.83
C ILE A 3 -7.70 -4.15 -9.43
N LEU A 4 -7.29 -2.90 -9.67
CA LEU A 4 -5.97 -2.58 -10.18
C LEU A 4 -4.97 -2.48 -9.02
N VAL A 5 -3.86 -3.20 -9.17
CA VAL A 5 -2.73 -3.21 -8.24
C VAL A 5 -1.42 -2.99 -9.00
N GLU A 6 -0.37 -2.57 -8.30
CA GLU A 6 0.94 -2.35 -8.94
C GLU A 6 1.53 -3.67 -9.46
N ASN A 7 1.47 -4.71 -8.65
CA ASN A 7 1.95 -6.04 -8.98
C ASN A 7 0.94 -7.13 -8.60
N LYS A 8 0.28 -7.70 -9.61
CA LYS A 8 -0.71 -8.78 -9.42
C LYS A 8 -0.15 -10.06 -8.82
N GLN A 9 1.17 -10.22 -8.73
CA GLN A 9 1.78 -11.39 -8.10
C GLN A 9 1.92 -11.20 -6.59
N TYR A 10 2.21 -9.98 -6.14
CA TYR A 10 2.63 -9.73 -4.76
C TYR A 10 1.56 -9.00 -3.93
N GLU A 11 0.60 -8.33 -4.56
CA GLU A 11 -0.39 -7.50 -3.84
C GLU A 11 -1.62 -8.30 -3.40
N PRO A 12 -2.12 -9.29 -4.17
CA PRO A 12 -3.29 -10.05 -3.77
C PRO A 12 -3.22 -10.71 -2.39
N PRO A 13 -2.09 -11.28 -1.92
CA PRO A 13 -2.04 -11.83 -0.56
C PRO A 13 -2.43 -10.84 0.54
N PHE A 14 -2.01 -9.58 0.44
CA PHE A 14 -2.37 -8.53 1.39
C PHE A 14 -3.86 -8.19 1.32
N ILE A 15 -4.36 -7.92 0.12
CA ILE A 15 -5.76 -7.52 -0.09
C ILE A 15 -6.72 -8.66 0.23
N ASN A 16 -6.36 -9.91 -0.10
CA ASN A 16 -7.13 -11.09 0.26
C ASN A 16 -7.17 -11.28 1.77
N ALA A 17 -6.08 -10.98 2.49
CA ALA A 17 -6.07 -11.03 3.95
C ALA A 17 -7.00 -9.96 4.55
N ILE A 18 -7.08 -8.77 3.95
CA ILE A 18 -8.08 -7.74 4.33
C ILE A 18 -9.49 -8.28 4.11
N ILE A 19 -9.81 -8.75 2.90
CA ILE A 19 -11.13 -9.28 2.55
C ILE A 19 -11.52 -10.39 3.52
N LYS A 20 -10.66 -11.41 3.69
CA LYS A 20 -10.91 -12.55 4.58
C LYS A 20 -11.27 -12.15 6.02
N ASN A 21 -10.66 -11.08 6.54
CA ASN A 21 -10.81 -10.68 7.95
C ASN A 21 -11.90 -9.62 8.16
N PHE A 22 -12.27 -8.84 7.15
CA PHE A 22 -13.19 -7.70 7.28
C PHE A 22 -14.47 -7.82 6.43
N ASP A 23 -14.54 -8.77 5.50
CA ASP A 23 -15.75 -9.11 4.74
C ASP A 23 -16.55 -10.24 5.42
N ASN A 24 -17.83 -10.34 5.07
CA ASN A 24 -18.73 -11.44 5.45
C ASN A 24 -18.76 -12.58 4.41
N GLY A 25 -17.79 -12.63 3.49
CA GLY A 25 -17.65 -13.65 2.44
C GLY A 25 -18.31 -13.31 1.11
N GLU A 26 -18.96 -12.15 0.99
CA GLU A 26 -19.59 -11.68 -0.23
C GLU A 26 -18.60 -11.43 -1.37
N ILE A 27 -17.48 -10.77 -1.08
CA ILE A 27 -16.43 -10.46 -2.06
C ILE A 27 -15.75 -11.75 -2.53
N GLU A 28 -15.48 -12.69 -1.61
CA GLU A 28 -14.92 -14.00 -1.96
C GLU A 28 -15.86 -14.80 -2.86
N ASN A 29 -17.16 -14.80 -2.55
CA ASN A 29 -18.17 -15.45 -3.38
C ASN A 29 -18.28 -14.78 -4.76
N ALA A 30 -18.22 -13.46 -4.83
CA ALA A 30 -18.17 -12.73 -6.09
C ALA A 30 -16.92 -13.09 -6.91
N HIS A 31 -15.77 -13.29 -6.27
CA HIS A 31 -14.54 -13.73 -6.92
C HIS A 31 -14.68 -15.12 -7.53
N LYS A 32 -15.21 -16.09 -6.75
CA LYS A 32 -15.48 -17.47 -7.21
C LYS A 32 -16.43 -17.50 -8.41
N ASN A 33 -17.40 -16.58 -8.44
CA ASN A 33 -18.34 -16.42 -9.54
C ASN A 33 -17.81 -15.53 -10.68
N LYS A 34 -16.51 -15.22 -10.70
CA LYS A 34 -15.83 -14.43 -11.73
C LYS A 34 -16.43 -13.03 -11.95
N ARG A 35 -17.04 -12.44 -10.91
CA ARG A 35 -17.61 -11.07 -10.97
C ARG A 35 -16.54 -9.99 -10.84
N TRP A 36 -15.37 -10.34 -10.32
CA TRP A 36 -14.21 -9.46 -10.29
C TRP A 36 -12.90 -10.24 -10.45
N LYS A 37 -11.81 -9.51 -10.76
CA LYS A 37 -10.44 -10.04 -10.88
C LYS A 37 -9.41 -8.96 -10.50
N TYR A 38 -8.19 -9.38 -10.18
CA TYR A 38 -7.04 -8.49 -10.12
C TYR A 38 -6.45 -8.28 -11.52
N GLU A 39 -6.02 -7.05 -11.80
CA GLU A 39 -5.15 -6.74 -12.94
C GLU A 39 -3.98 -5.86 -12.47
N MET A 40 -2.89 -5.88 -13.22
CA MET A 40 -1.70 -5.08 -12.92
C MET A 40 -1.46 -3.99 -13.95
N PHE A 41 -0.85 -2.88 -13.51
CA PHE A 41 -0.33 -1.87 -14.44
C PHE A 41 1.15 -2.06 -14.80
N ALA A 42 1.55 -3.30 -15.10
CA ALA A 42 2.91 -3.79 -15.42
C ALA A 42 3.97 -2.79 -15.96
N GLY A 43 4.54 -1.94 -15.10
CA GLY A 43 5.54 -0.93 -15.48
C GLY A 43 4.99 0.25 -16.31
N SER A 44 3.70 0.21 -16.62
CA SER A 44 2.92 1.29 -17.20
C SER A 44 2.29 2.14 -16.09
N SER A 45 1.85 3.34 -16.42
CA SER A 45 1.09 4.12 -15.45
C SER A 45 -0.37 3.61 -15.39
N VAL A 46 -1.07 3.83 -14.26
CA VAL A 46 -2.48 3.45 -14.10
C VAL A 46 -3.35 4.04 -15.23
N GLU A 47 -2.97 5.26 -15.64
CA GLU A 47 -3.56 6.01 -16.74
C GLU A 47 -3.50 5.23 -18.05
N GLN A 48 -2.33 4.69 -18.40
CA GLN A 48 -2.13 3.95 -19.65
C GLN A 48 -2.98 2.68 -19.73
N VAL A 49 -3.16 1.97 -18.61
CA VAL A 49 -4.01 0.77 -18.57
C VAL A 49 -5.47 1.14 -18.80
N ILE A 50 -5.95 2.16 -18.09
CA ILE A 50 -7.33 2.62 -18.16
C ILE A 50 -7.65 3.16 -19.56
N GLU A 51 -6.76 3.98 -20.12
CA GLU A 51 -6.91 4.52 -21.49
C GLU A 51 -6.87 3.41 -22.54
N GLY A 52 -5.99 2.42 -22.37
CA GLY A 52 -5.90 1.25 -23.24
C GLY A 52 -7.19 0.44 -23.27
N GLU A 53 -7.75 0.10 -22.10
CA GLU A 53 -9.03 -0.62 -22.05
C GLU A 53 -10.20 0.17 -22.62
N ILE A 54 -10.23 1.48 -22.38
CA ILE A 54 -11.27 2.33 -22.97
C ILE A 54 -11.24 2.26 -24.48
N LYS A 55 -10.04 2.30 -25.05
CA LYS A 55 -9.81 2.22 -26.47
C LYS A 55 -10.25 0.87 -27.03
N ASP A 56 -9.84 -0.21 -26.37
CA ASP A 56 -10.05 -1.56 -26.89
C ASP A 56 -11.48 -2.08 -26.68
N GLU A 57 -12.13 -1.74 -25.56
CA GLU A 57 -13.43 -2.32 -25.20
C GLU A 57 -14.62 -1.40 -25.49
N PHE A 58 -14.44 -0.08 -25.43
CA PHE A 58 -15.55 0.86 -25.43
C PHE A 58 -15.59 1.80 -26.64
N GLU A 59 -14.75 1.62 -27.67
CA GLU A 59 -14.81 2.41 -28.91
C GLU A 59 -16.08 2.17 -29.74
N ASN A 60 -16.79 1.07 -29.53
CA ASN A 60 -18.04 0.77 -30.23
C ASN A 60 -19.14 1.83 -29.96
N GLU A 61 -19.90 2.20 -30.99
CA GLU A 61 -20.98 3.20 -30.95
C GLU A 61 -22.12 2.85 -29.97
N VAL A 62 -22.27 1.57 -29.60
CA VAL A 62 -23.23 1.11 -28.58
C VAL A 62 -22.95 1.72 -27.19
N PHE A 63 -21.70 2.11 -26.91
CA PHE A 63 -21.32 2.77 -25.66
C PHE A 63 -21.55 4.28 -25.76
N ILE A 64 -22.79 4.70 -25.54
CA ILE A 64 -23.26 6.09 -25.70
C ILE A 64 -22.90 7.05 -24.56
N LYS A 65 -22.52 6.54 -23.37
CA LYS A 65 -22.06 7.37 -22.25
C LYS A 65 -20.55 7.61 -22.34
N GLU A 66 -20.03 8.54 -21.52
CA GLU A 66 -18.59 8.66 -21.29
C GLU A 66 -17.99 7.29 -20.94
N LYS A 67 -16.93 6.89 -21.65
CA LYS A 67 -16.43 5.50 -21.64
C LYS A 67 -16.00 5.05 -20.24
N TYR A 68 -15.41 5.97 -19.47
CA TYR A 68 -15.05 5.75 -18.07
C TYR A 68 -16.22 5.33 -17.17
N LYS A 69 -17.47 5.68 -17.50
CA LYS A 69 -18.66 5.26 -16.73
C LYS A 69 -18.98 3.78 -16.86
N TYR A 70 -18.39 3.11 -17.85
CA TYR A 70 -18.52 1.66 -18.01
C TYR A 70 -17.41 0.90 -17.26
N LEU A 71 -16.34 1.59 -16.85
CA LEU A 71 -15.28 0.99 -16.05
C LEU A 71 -15.74 0.78 -14.61
N ARG A 72 -15.77 -0.48 -14.19
CA ARG A 72 -15.94 -0.87 -12.78
C ARG A 72 -14.59 -1.18 -12.17
N TYR A 73 -13.82 -0.12 -11.95
CA TYR A 73 -12.44 -0.18 -11.51
C TYR A 73 -12.32 0.27 -10.06
N PHE A 74 -11.49 -0.42 -9.29
CA PHE A 74 -11.04 -0.01 -7.97
C PHE A 74 -9.52 -0.06 -7.92
N VAL A 75 -8.87 1.08 -7.69
CA VAL A 75 -7.40 1.17 -7.70
C VAL A 75 -6.88 1.27 -6.27
N ILE A 76 -5.97 0.39 -5.87
CA ILE A 76 -5.27 0.51 -4.59
C ILE A 76 -3.86 1.06 -4.88
N LEU A 77 -3.51 2.14 -4.19
CA LEU A 77 -2.23 2.84 -4.34
C LEU A 77 -1.46 2.86 -3.03
N ASP A 78 -0.15 2.63 -3.11
CA ASP A 78 0.78 2.97 -2.04
C ASP A 78 0.81 4.50 -1.86
N SER A 79 0.96 4.98 -0.63
CA SER A 79 1.14 6.43 -0.41
C SER A 79 2.55 6.90 -0.73
N ASP A 80 3.53 5.99 -0.67
CA ASP A 80 4.95 6.26 -0.87
C ASP A 80 5.47 7.40 0.04
N LYS A 81 4.73 7.70 1.13
CA LYS A 81 5.11 8.73 2.08
C LYS A 81 6.33 8.27 2.87
N THR A 82 7.36 9.10 2.89
CA THR A 82 8.57 8.85 3.70
C THR A 82 8.47 9.40 5.12
N HIS A 83 7.46 10.22 5.39
CA HIS A 83 7.13 10.80 6.70
C HIS A 83 5.69 11.35 6.69
N LEU A 84 5.15 11.63 7.88
CA LEU A 84 3.72 11.95 8.10
C LEU A 84 3.19 13.11 7.24
N ASN A 85 3.99 14.18 7.12
CA ASN A 85 3.58 15.42 6.45
C ASN A 85 3.97 15.48 4.97
N MET A 86 4.52 14.39 4.42
CA MET A 86 4.97 14.38 3.03
C MET A 86 3.79 14.53 2.07
N ILE A 87 3.91 15.50 1.16
CA ILE A 87 3.07 15.61 -0.03
C ILE A 87 3.75 14.85 -1.16
N ASN A 88 3.15 13.74 -1.59
CA ASN A 88 3.66 12.96 -2.71
C ASN A 88 2.98 13.38 -4.02
N ASN A 89 3.64 14.27 -4.77
CA ASN A 89 3.13 14.78 -6.05
C ASN A 89 2.90 13.69 -7.10
N THR A 90 3.62 12.57 -7.04
CA THR A 90 3.40 11.44 -7.96
C THR A 90 2.08 10.76 -7.66
N VAL A 91 1.78 10.51 -6.38
CA VAL A 91 0.49 9.95 -5.96
C VAL A 91 -0.65 10.94 -6.21
N LEU A 92 -0.45 12.24 -5.95
CA LEU A 92 -1.45 13.27 -6.25
C LEU A 92 -1.83 13.30 -7.73
N LYS A 93 -0.87 13.21 -8.65
CA LYS A 93 -1.17 13.15 -10.09
C LYS A 93 -2.02 11.93 -10.46
N LYS A 94 -1.74 10.76 -9.87
CA LYS A 94 -2.56 9.56 -10.05
C LYS A 94 -3.99 9.80 -9.53
N ILE A 95 -4.12 10.38 -8.34
CA ILE A 95 -5.42 10.73 -7.75
C ILE A 95 -6.19 11.69 -8.66
N GLU A 96 -5.58 12.79 -9.11
CA GLU A 96 -6.21 13.77 -10.01
C GLU A 96 -6.73 13.11 -11.29
N PHE A 97 -5.94 12.20 -11.88
CA PHE A 97 -6.40 11.43 -13.03
C PHE A 97 -7.61 10.56 -12.70
N LEU A 98 -7.55 9.81 -11.59
CA LEU A 98 -8.61 8.88 -11.19
C LEU A 98 -9.91 9.63 -10.90
N GLU A 99 -9.84 10.75 -10.18
CA GLU A 99 -10.99 11.60 -9.85
C GLU A 99 -11.61 12.23 -11.09
N ARG A 100 -10.78 12.79 -11.97
CA ARG A 100 -11.25 13.38 -13.24
C ARG A 100 -12.00 12.36 -14.10
N ASN A 101 -11.63 11.10 -13.99
CA ASN A 101 -12.21 10.00 -14.76
C ASN A 101 -13.27 9.20 -13.99
N GLY A 102 -13.63 9.61 -12.76
CA GLY A 102 -14.65 8.92 -11.95
C GLY A 102 -14.28 7.48 -11.58
N VAL A 103 -12.99 7.16 -11.52
CA VAL A 103 -12.49 5.83 -11.13
C VAL A 103 -12.32 5.79 -9.62
N ASN A 104 -12.88 4.75 -8.98
CA ASN A 104 -12.76 4.59 -7.53
C ASN A 104 -11.35 4.12 -7.15
N TYR A 105 -10.87 4.60 -6.01
CA TYR A 105 -9.54 4.29 -5.53
C TYR A 105 -9.43 4.40 -4.01
N HIS A 106 -8.38 3.80 -3.48
CA HIS A 106 -7.95 4.00 -2.10
C HIS A 106 -6.43 4.15 -2.06
N VAL A 107 -5.95 5.14 -1.31
CA VAL A 107 -4.52 5.33 -1.04
C VAL A 107 -4.25 4.82 0.36
N LEU A 108 -3.32 3.89 0.49
CA LEU A 108 -2.94 3.34 1.79
C LEU A 108 -2.50 4.47 2.74
N LEU A 109 -2.94 4.42 4.00
CA LEU A 109 -2.56 5.43 5.00
C LEU A 109 -1.10 5.30 5.44
N LYS A 110 -0.55 4.08 5.40
CA LYS A 110 0.89 3.81 5.56
C LYS A 110 1.59 3.90 4.21
N ARG A 111 2.93 3.85 4.21
CA ARG A 111 3.75 3.97 2.98
C ARG A 111 3.34 2.96 1.92
N GLU A 112 3.37 1.67 2.27
CA GLU A 112 3.14 0.52 1.40
C GLU A 112 2.56 -0.64 2.22
N LYS A 113 2.17 -1.73 1.55
CA LYS A 113 1.59 -2.91 2.20
C LYS A 113 2.51 -3.49 3.28
N GLU A 114 3.83 -3.43 3.11
CA GLU A 114 4.81 -4.00 4.05
C GLU A 114 4.65 -3.42 5.46
N ASN A 115 4.26 -2.14 5.57
CA ASN A 115 4.05 -1.45 6.85
C ASN A 115 2.79 -1.90 7.60
N TYR A 116 1.96 -2.73 6.99
CA TYR A 116 0.82 -3.37 7.63
C TYR A 116 1.15 -4.75 8.20
N MET A 117 2.39 -5.24 8.05
CA MET A 117 2.79 -6.52 8.61
C MET A 117 2.86 -6.44 10.15
N PRO A 118 2.15 -7.31 10.89
CA PRO A 118 2.20 -7.31 12.34
C PRO A 118 3.62 -7.59 12.87
N GLU A 119 3.98 -6.96 14.00
CA GLU A 119 5.31 -7.14 14.61
C GLU A 119 5.68 -8.60 14.85
N LYS A 120 4.70 -9.42 15.27
CA LYS A 120 4.94 -10.84 15.58
C LYS A 120 5.47 -11.59 14.35
N ASN A 121 4.98 -11.26 13.16
CA ASN A 121 5.42 -11.87 11.91
C ASN A 121 6.87 -11.47 11.60
N LEU A 122 7.21 -10.19 11.80
CA LEU A 122 8.57 -9.70 11.62
C LEU A 122 9.56 -10.32 12.62
N ARG A 123 9.15 -10.53 13.88
CA ARG A 123 9.97 -11.19 14.92
C ARG A 123 10.28 -12.65 14.57
N ASN A 124 9.31 -13.35 13.98
CA ASN A 124 9.45 -14.77 13.63
C ASN A 124 10.51 -15.03 12.54
N LYS A 125 10.92 -14.02 11.79
CA LYS A 125 11.99 -14.14 10.79
C LYS A 125 13.37 -14.38 11.40
N ASN A 126 13.56 -14.07 12.69
CA ASN A 126 14.83 -14.22 13.41
C ASN A 126 16.05 -13.68 12.65
N ASP A 127 15.90 -12.51 12.04
CA ASP A 127 16.91 -11.89 11.19
C ASP A 127 17.38 -10.56 11.80
N SER A 128 18.69 -10.30 11.66
CA SER A 128 19.36 -9.16 12.29
C SER A 128 18.81 -7.80 11.84
N TYR A 129 18.32 -7.71 10.60
CA TYR A 129 17.72 -6.50 10.07
C TYR A 129 16.35 -6.24 10.70
N PHE A 130 15.44 -7.22 10.74
CA PHE A 130 14.12 -7.02 11.37
C PHE A 130 14.23 -6.78 12.88
N ASN A 131 15.16 -7.46 13.55
CA ASN A 131 15.43 -7.20 14.97
C ASN A 131 15.95 -5.77 15.21
N CYS A 132 16.83 -5.28 14.34
CA CYS A 132 17.30 -3.89 14.40
C CYS A 132 16.17 -2.90 14.11
N TYR A 133 15.40 -3.13 13.04
CA TYR A 133 14.23 -2.33 12.64
C TYR A 133 13.24 -2.18 13.79
N LEU A 134 12.78 -3.29 14.38
CA LEU A 134 11.81 -3.27 15.47
C LEU A 134 12.35 -2.56 16.73
N LYS A 135 13.66 -2.62 16.96
CA LYS A 135 14.30 -1.97 18.12
C LYS A 135 14.52 -0.46 17.91
N LYS A 136 14.78 -0.03 16.68
CA LYS A 136 15.32 1.32 16.39
C LYS A 136 14.32 2.24 15.73
N ILE A 137 13.45 1.73 14.86
CA ILE A 137 12.40 2.52 14.23
C ILE A 137 11.22 2.55 15.20
N LYS A 138 10.92 3.75 15.69
CA LYS A 138 9.96 3.93 16.77
C LYS A 138 8.53 3.75 16.27
N ASP A 139 7.76 2.98 17.01
CA ASP A 139 6.28 2.97 16.89
C ASP A 139 5.65 3.79 18.02
N THR A 140 6.22 4.99 18.22
CA THR A 140 5.74 5.98 19.20
C THR A 140 4.80 6.99 18.52
N ALA A 141 4.58 8.16 19.11
CA ALA A 141 3.63 9.17 18.63
C ALA A 141 3.76 9.50 17.13
N ASP A 142 4.98 9.54 16.59
CA ASP A 142 5.22 9.91 15.20
C ASP A 142 5.07 8.76 14.19
N ARG A 143 4.83 7.52 14.68
CA ARG A 143 4.57 6.34 13.83
C ARG A 143 5.61 6.12 12.73
N GLN A 144 6.89 6.27 13.06
CA GLN A 144 7.98 6.14 12.09
C GLN A 144 7.91 4.85 11.28
N ARG A 145 7.46 3.76 11.90
CA ARG A 145 7.31 2.46 11.24
C ARG A 145 6.33 2.44 10.08
N ASP A 146 5.36 3.34 10.04
CA ASP A 146 4.38 3.41 8.94
C ASP A 146 4.97 3.99 7.67
N PHE A 147 6.08 4.71 7.78
CA PHE A 147 6.70 5.44 6.68
C PHE A 147 8.09 4.92 6.30
N PHE A 148 8.57 3.91 7.03
CA PHE A 148 9.87 3.30 6.78
C PHE A 148 9.78 2.28 5.64
N ASP A 149 10.70 2.35 4.70
CA ASP A 149 10.83 1.39 3.60
C ASP A 149 11.41 0.07 4.16
N ILE A 150 10.56 -0.92 4.42
CA ILE A 150 10.98 -2.20 5.05
C ILE A 150 11.81 -3.04 4.06
N GLU A 151 11.58 -2.87 2.76
CA GLU A 151 12.33 -3.58 1.74
C GLU A 151 13.76 -3.03 1.61
N LYS A 152 13.90 -1.71 1.43
CA LYS A 152 15.16 -1.05 1.04
C LYS A 152 15.84 -0.31 2.18
N GLY A 153 15.18 -0.15 3.32
CA GLY A 153 15.67 0.65 4.44
C GLY A 153 16.04 2.06 4.00
N PHE A 154 17.21 2.56 4.45
CA PHE A 154 17.73 3.87 4.00
C PHE A 154 18.47 3.83 2.64
N ASN A 155 18.05 2.96 1.72
CA ASN A 155 18.52 2.92 0.32
C ASN A 155 20.05 2.77 0.15
N ASN A 156 20.68 2.03 1.06
CA ASN A 156 22.10 1.73 1.16
C ASN A 156 23.03 2.96 1.20
N LYS A 157 22.51 4.13 1.61
CA LYS A 157 23.30 5.37 1.64
C LYS A 157 24.15 5.48 2.90
N ASN A 158 25.31 6.12 2.78
CA ASN A 158 26.17 6.37 3.92
C ASN A 158 25.55 7.44 4.83
N LYS A 159 25.72 7.29 6.14
CA LYS A 159 25.19 8.26 7.12
C LYS A 159 25.83 9.64 6.98
N SER A 160 27.02 9.73 6.39
CA SER A 160 27.74 10.97 6.12
C SER A 160 27.47 11.55 4.72
N ASP A 161 26.63 10.90 3.91
CA ASP A 161 26.28 11.39 2.59
C ASP A 161 25.47 12.68 2.71
N LYS A 162 26.17 13.81 2.53
CA LYS A 162 25.62 15.16 2.68
C LYS A 162 24.52 15.41 1.64
N VAL A 163 24.68 14.89 0.42
CA VAL A 163 23.68 15.02 -0.65
C VAL A 163 22.41 14.26 -0.30
N TRP A 164 22.54 13.09 0.33
CA TRP A 164 21.39 12.34 0.82
C TRP A 164 20.67 13.08 1.95
N LYS A 165 21.40 13.60 2.94
CA LYS A 165 20.81 14.38 4.04
C LYS A 165 20.11 15.65 3.56
N ASP A 166 20.72 16.38 2.63
CA ASP A 166 20.16 17.65 2.17
C ASP A 166 18.91 17.42 1.30
N LYS A 167 18.88 16.35 0.49
CA LYS A 167 17.71 16.02 -0.35
C LYS A 167 16.56 15.34 0.41
N ARG A 168 16.85 14.71 1.55
CA ARG A 168 15.89 13.96 2.37
C ARG A 168 15.88 14.47 3.81
N LYS A 169 16.04 15.78 3.97
CA LYS A 169 16.18 16.41 5.29
C LYS A 169 14.99 16.09 6.19
N GLU A 170 13.77 16.22 5.67
CA GLU A 170 12.54 15.95 6.42
C GLU A 170 12.43 14.47 6.83
N GLU A 171 12.78 13.54 5.94
CA GLU A 171 12.85 12.11 6.26
C GLU A 171 13.92 11.85 7.33
N ALA A 172 15.09 12.48 7.21
CA ALA A 172 16.19 12.30 8.15
C ALA A 172 15.88 12.86 9.55
N ASP A 173 15.20 13.99 9.61
CA ASP A 173 14.72 14.61 10.84
C ASP A 173 13.61 13.76 11.46
N PHE A 174 12.65 13.29 10.65
CA PHE A 174 11.55 12.42 11.07
C PHE A 174 12.03 11.11 11.69
N PHE A 175 13.04 10.46 11.09
CA PHE A 175 13.64 9.23 11.63
C PHE A 175 14.72 9.47 12.69
N GLU A 176 15.00 10.73 13.05
CA GLU A 176 16.05 11.13 13.98
C GLU A 176 17.39 10.44 13.67
N ILE A 177 17.81 10.41 12.41
CA ILE A 177 18.93 9.56 11.95
C ILE A 177 20.23 9.82 12.70
N ASN A 178 20.44 11.06 13.17
CA ASN A 178 21.63 11.40 13.95
C ASN A 178 21.69 10.65 15.30
N ASN A 179 20.54 10.22 15.84
CA ASN A 179 20.43 9.44 17.08
C ASN A 179 20.64 7.93 16.87
N ILE A 180 20.61 7.44 15.62
CA ILE A 180 20.84 6.03 15.30
C ILE A 180 22.36 5.77 15.34
N LYS A 181 22.82 4.78 16.14
CA LYS A 181 24.24 4.44 16.19
C LYS A 181 24.74 3.91 14.84
N ASP A 182 26.03 4.09 14.55
CA ASP A 182 26.58 3.69 13.26
C ASP A 182 26.53 2.17 12.99
N GLU A 183 26.58 1.36 14.05
CA GLU A 183 26.36 -0.10 13.97
C GLU A 183 24.95 -0.45 13.50
N ASP A 184 23.94 0.20 14.08
CA ASP A 184 22.53 0.03 13.70
C ASP A 184 22.28 0.59 12.30
N TRP A 185 22.87 1.75 11.97
CA TRP A 185 22.76 2.36 10.65
C TRP A 185 23.27 1.45 9.54
N LYS A 186 24.42 0.79 9.76
CA LYS A 186 24.99 -0.16 8.79
C LYS A 186 24.04 -1.30 8.44
N ILE A 187 23.15 -1.67 9.36
CA ILE A 187 22.11 -2.67 9.18
C ILE A 187 20.91 -2.03 8.48
N LEU A 188 20.32 -0.99 9.10
CA LEU A 188 19.08 -0.36 8.63
C LEU A 188 19.19 0.24 7.24
N ARG A 189 20.37 0.73 6.83
CA ARG A 189 20.54 1.31 5.50
C ARG A 189 20.36 0.29 4.38
N LYS A 190 20.63 -1.00 4.62
CA LYS A 190 20.64 -2.00 3.55
C LYS A 190 19.26 -2.50 3.16
N GLY A 191 18.30 -2.44 4.09
CA GLY A 191 17.01 -3.11 3.91
C GLY A 191 17.12 -4.62 4.17
N ALA A 192 16.09 -5.35 3.73
CA ALA A 192 16.07 -6.80 3.79
C ALA A 192 17.19 -7.41 2.91
N ASN A 193 17.85 -8.46 3.41
CA ASN A 193 19.07 -9.03 2.80
C ASN A 193 18.87 -9.56 1.36
N ASP A 194 17.70 -10.10 1.04
CA ASP A 194 17.33 -10.58 -0.29
C ASP A 194 16.01 -9.92 -0.70
N GLN A 195 16.10 -8.80 -1.41
CA GLN A 195 14.93 -8.01 -1.83
C GLN A 195 13.99 -8.80 -2.77
N GLN A 196 14.53 -9.69 -3.60
CA GLN A 196 13.74 -10.45 -4.55
C GLN A 196 12.96 -11.58 -3.84
N THR A 197 13.64 -12.32 -2.97
CA THR A 197 12.97 -13.30 -2.10
C THR A 197 12.04 -12.61 -1.11
N PHE A 198 12.40 -11.43 -0.60
CA PHE A 198 11.55 -10.62 0.27
C PHE A 198 10.21 -10.32 -0.43
N LYS A 199 10.19 -9.72 -1.63
CA LYS A 199 8.92 -9.42 -2.32
C LYS A 199 8.01 -10.64 -2.50
N SER A 200 8.61 -11.75 -2.94
CA SER A 200 7.88 -12.98 -3.26
C SER A 200 7.37 -13.73 -2.03
N THR A 201 8.11 -13.72 -0.92
CA THR A 201 7.75 -14.47 0.29
C THR A 201 7.05 -13.63 1.34
N PHE A 202 7.42 -12.36 1.49
CA PHE A 202 6.85 -11.46 2.49
C PHE A 202 5.34 -11.30 2.30
N SER A 203 4.91 -11.17 1.05
CA SER A 203 3.49 -11.03 0.71
C SER A 203 2.67 -12.23 1.19
N THR A 204 3.20 -13.45 1.12
CA THR A 204 2.43 -14.66 1.50
C THR A 204 2.25 -14.77 3.02
N GLU A 205 3.03 -14.05 3.83
CA GLU A 205 2.88 -14.03 5.29
C GLU A 205 1.57 -13.37 5.73
N PHE A 206 0.96 -12.52 4.89
CA PHE A 206 -0.38 -11.97 5.14
C PHE A 206 -1.46 -13.05 5.27
N ASN A 207 -1.26 -14.24 4.69
CA ASN A 207 -2.20 -15.36 4.82
C ASN A 207 -2.38 -15.83 6.27
N LEU A 208 -1.39 -15.55 7.13
CA LEU A 208 -1.38 -15.91 8.55
C LEU A 208 -1.87 -14.77 9.46
N VAL A 209 -2.16 -13.60 8.90
CA VAL A 209 -2.59 -12.43 9.66
C VAL A 209 -4.08 -12.55 9.99
N THR A 210 -4.40 -12.30 11.26
CA THR A 210 -5.77 -12.34 11.79
C THR A 210 -6.38 -10.93 11.82
N LYS A 211 -7.70 -10.86 12.04
CA LYS A 211 -8.41 -9.60 12.23
C LYS A 211 -7.82 -8.79 13.38
N ASP A 212 -7.61 -9.40 14.53
CA ASP A 212 -7.04 -8.74 15.71
C ASP A 212 -5.65 -8.16 15.41
N ASP A 213 -4.82 -8.87 14.65
CA ASP A 213 -3.51 -8.36 14.24
C ASP A 213 -3.63 -7.09 13.40
N PHE A 214 -4.52 -7.11 12.41
CA PHE A 214 -4.78 -5.96 11.56
C PHE A 214 -5.35 -4.79 12.35
N GLU A 215 -6.33 -5.04 13.23
CA GLU A 215 -6.90 -4.01 14.11
C GLU A 215 -5.84 -3.38 15.00
N GLN A 216 -4.89 -4.16 15.54
CA GLN A 216 -3.78 -3.61 16.32
C GLN A 216 -2.83 -2.75 15.47
N VAL A 217 -2.57 -3.16 14.23
CA VAL A 217 -1.70 -2.45 13.28
C VAL A 217 -2.30 -1.12 12.82
N ILE A 218 -3.63 -1.01 12.77
CA ILE A 218 -4.34 0.19 12.28
C ILE A 218 -5.04 1.01 13.38
N LYS A 219 -5.01 0.58 14.65
CA LYS A 219 -5.81 1.15 15.76
C LYS A 219 -5.72 2.67 15.95
N TYR A 220 -4.67 3.31 15.46
CA TYR A 220 -4.40 4.74 15.61
C TYR A 220 -4.63 5.52 14.32
N GLN A 221 -4.92 4.83 13.21
CA GLN A 221 -5.20 5.49 11.94
C GLN A 221 -6.52 6.27 12.02
N PRO A 222 -6.63 7.40 11.31
CA PRO A 222 -7.91 8.09 11.19
C PRO A 222 -8.93 7.18 10.51
N PHE A 223 -10.21 7.37 10.85
CA PHE A 223 -11.27 6.78 10.07
C PHE A 223 -11.34 7.41 8.67
N VAL A 224 -11.71 6.58 7.69
CA VAL A 224 -11.84 6.97 6.29
C VAL A 224 -13.32 7.05 5.95
N LYS A 225 -13.75 8.20 5.45
CA LYS A 225 -15.13 8.45 5.06
C LYS A 225 -15.38 7.90 3.65
N SER A 226 -16.35 7.01 3.49
CA SER A 226 -16.78 6.53 2.17
C SER A 226 -17.39 7.67 1.35
N LYS A 227 -17.02 7.74 0.06
CA LYS A 227 -17.65 8.65 -0.90
C LYS A 227 -19.07 8.18 -1.28
N ASN A 228 -19.38 6.89 -1.10
CA ASN A 228 -20.64 6.29 -1.53
C ASN A 228 -21.77 6.46 -0.49
N ASP A 229 -21.45 6.24 0.79
CA ASP A 229 -22.46 6.30 1.87
C ASP A 229 -22.15 7.34 2.96
N GLY A 230 -21.00 8.00 2.90
CA GLY A 230 -20.61 9.03 3.86
C GLY A 230 -20.28 8.50 5.26
N ILE A 231 -20.23 7.19 5.48
CA ILE A 231 -19.94 6.58 6.78
C ILE A 231 -18.41 6.45 6.94
N GLU A 232 -17.94 6.82 8.13
CA GLU A 232 -16.55 6.68 8.56
C GLU A 232 -16.28 5.27 9.08
N ARG A 233 -15.20 4.67 8.60
CA ARG A 233 -14.78 3.29 8.93
C ARG A 233 -13.28 3.22 9.13
N ASN A 234 -12.77 2.16 9.74
CA ASN A 234 -11.33 1.92 9.66
C ASN A 234 -10.92 1.67 8.19
N GLU A 235 -9.63 1.82 7.88
CA GLU A 235 -9.13 1.73 6.51
C GLU A 235 -9.53 0.43 5.80
N PHE A 236 -9.49 -0.71 6.49
CA PHE A 236 -9.76 -2.01 5.90
C PHE A 236 -11.25 -2.25 5.67
N GLU A 237 -12.09 -1.85 6.62
CA GLU A 237 -13.54 -1.83 6.44
C GLU A 237 -13.96 -0.89 5.30
N HIS A 238 -13.29 0.25 5.17
CA HIS A 238 -13.49 1.17 4.06
C HIS A 238 -13.17 0.48 2.72
N ILE A 239 -11.97 -0.12 2.57
CA ILE A 239 -11.60 -0.86 1.35
C ILE A 239 -12.63 -1.93 1.00
N VAL A 240 -13.07 -2.74 1.98
CA VAL A 240 -14.09 -3.77 1.76
C VAL A 240 -15.41 -3.16 1.30
N ASN A 241 -15.85 -2.05 1.91
CA ASN A 241 -17.08 -1.35 1.54
C ASN A 241 -17.04 -0.83 0.10
N GLU A 242 -15.94 -0.19 -0.29
CA GLU A 242 -15.76 0.35 -1.63
C GLU A 242 -15.74 -0.76 -2.70
N ILE A 243 -15.12 -1.91 -2.40
CA ILE A 243 -15.15 -3.07 -3.28
C ILE A 243 -16.59 -3.58 -3.43
N LYS A 244 -17.33 -3.74 -2.33
CA LYS A 244 -18.72 -4.21 -2.38
C LYS A 244 -19.62 -3.32 -3.18
N TYR A 245 -19.48 -2.00 -3.04
CA TYR A 245 -20.28 -1.03 -3.78
C TYR A 245 -20.14 -1.20 -5.31
N LEU A 246 -18.99 -1.68 -5.78
CA LEU A 246 -18.71 -1.87 -7.21
C LEU A 246 -19.14 -3.24 -7.78
N LEU A 247 -19.44 -4.21 -6.92
CA LEU A 247 -19.82 -5.57 -7.30
C LEU A 247 -21.28 -5.68 -7.77
#